data_AF-A0A1M5KFY1-F1
#
_entry.id   AF-A0A1M5KFY1-F1
#
_cell.length_a   1.000
_cell.length_b   1.000
_cell.length_c   1.000
_cell.angle_alpha   90.00
_cell.angle_beta   90.00
_cell.angle_gamma   90.00
#
_symmetry.space_group_name_H-M   'P 1'
#
loop_
_entity.id
_entity.type
_entity.pdbx_description
1 polymer ?
#
loop_
_entity_poly.entity_id
_entity_poly.type
_entity_poly.pdbx_seq_one_letter_code
_entity_poly.pdbx_strand_id
1 'polypeptide(L)'
;MSLPLVFHDDYSPLLPPGHRFPMEKFRLLRDHLVACGLTTDQALLRPELCPTDVLALAHDRDYVDRYRSGDMSREELRRLGLPWSPQLAQRTVRAVGGSLLAADLALQHGLACHLAGGTHHAHHDHASGFCIFNDLAIMALSLLEKGCVGRVLIFDCDVHQGDGTARILEHVPDAITVSLHCEKNFPTRKARSDWDIGLTPGLGDADYLKVVDNALNYLLPLYQPDLVIYDAGVDVHRDDALGLLKLSDEGLAMRDSAVIEHCLGRDIPVVGVIGGGYDKDRALLARRHAQLHISAAKAWQRHGLR
;
A
#
# COMPACT_ATOMS: atom_id res chain seq x y z
N MET A 1 3.75 2.26 24.46
CA MET A 1 4.58 2.39 23.25
C MET A 1 3.81 3.24 22.25
N SER A 2 4.48 3.95 21.33
CA SER A 2 3.81 4.66 20.24
C SER A 2 3.52 3.70 19.10
N LEU A 3 2.52 4.02 18.26
CA LEU A 3 2.27 3.32 17.00
C LEU A 3 3.59 3.13 16.21
N PRO A 4 3.96 1.90 15.83
CA PRO A 4 5.11 1.66 14.97
C PRO A 4 4.90 2.26 13.59
N LEU A 5 5.78 3.19 13.22
CA LEU A 5 5.75 3.88 11.93
C LEU A 5 7.08 3.69 11.19
N VAL A 6 7.03 3.12 10.00
CA VAL A 6 8.20 2.81 9.19
C VAL A 6 8.44 3.88 8.13
N PHE A 7 9.66 4.41 8.06
CA PHE A 7 10.06 5.43 7.09
C PHE A 7 11.57 5.44 6.87
N HIS A 8 12.01 5.86 5.69
CA HIS A 8 13.42 6.13 5.42
C HIS A 8 13.61 7.42 4.60
N ASP A 9 14.70 8.14 4.79
CA ASP A 9 14.94 9.44 4.15
C ASP A 9 15.16 9.35 2.63
N ASP A 10 15.62 8.20 2.13
CA ASP A 10 15.77 7.96 0.68
C ASP A 10 14.43 7.74 -0.04
N TYR A 11 13.29 7.88 0.66
CA TYR A 11 11.95 7.68 0.13
C TYR A 11 11.50 8.71 -0.91
N SER A 12 12.25 9.78 -1.11
CA SER A 12 11.89 10.82 -2.07
C SER A 12 13.09 11.23 -2.94
N PRO A 13 13.64 10.32 -3.77
CA PRO A 13 14.67 10.70 -4.73
C PRO A 13 14.13 11.73 -5.73
N LEU A 14 15.01 12.55 -6.27
CA LEU A 14 14.60 13.55 -7.26
C LEU A 14 14.22 12.89 -8.58
N LEU A 15 13.05 13.24 -9.10
CA LEU A 15 12.64 12.95 -10.47
C LEU A 15 12.83 14.19 -11.36
N PRO A 16 12.88 14.02 -12.69
CA PRO A 16 12.93 15.15 -13.61
C PRO A 16 11.80 16.17 -13.33
N PRO A 17 12.05 17.48 -13.46
CA PRO A 17 11.04 18.50 -13.25
C PRO A 17 9.76 18.23 -14.05
N GLY A 18 8.60 18.37 -13.40
CA GLY A 18 7.29 18.15 -14.03
C GLY A 18 6.88 16.68 -14.21
N HIS A 19 7.62 15.72 -13.65
CA HIS A 19 7.20 14.32 -13.67
C HIS A 19 5.84 14.11 -12.99
N ARG A 20 4.98 13.26 -13.57
CA ARG A 20 3.61 13.03 -13.09
C ARG A 20 3.56 12.38 -11.70
N PHE A 21 4.48 11.47 -11.41
CA PHE A 21 4.55 10.79 -10.12
C PHE A 21 5.04 11.74 -9.01
N PRO A 22 4.27 11.93 -7.92
CA PRO A 22 4.61 12.82 -6.80
C PRO A 22 5.67 12.20 -5.86
N MET A 23 6.92 12.05 -6.31
CA MET A 23 7.96 11.35 -5.53
C MET A 23 8.26 12.02 -4.18
N GLU A 24 8.02 13.32 -4.05
CA GLU A 24 8.17 14.08 -2.81
C GLU A 24 7.10 13.74 -1.75
N LYS A 25 6.02 13.03 -2.10
CA LYS A 25 4.89 12.77 -1.18
C LYS A 25 5.31 12.05 0.09
N PHE A 26 6.28 11.14 0.01
CA PHE A 26 6.73 10.33 1.15
C PHE A 26 7.47 11.19 2.19
N ARG A 27 8.41 12.03 1.74
CA ARG A 27 9.07 13.01 2.63
C ARG A 27 8.07 14.02 3.18
N LEU A 28 7.17 14.55 2.35
CA LEU A 28 6.16 15.53 2.80
C LEU A 28 5.18 14.92 3.81
N LEU A 29 4.82 13.65 3.65
CA LEU A 29 4.04 12.90 4.63
C LEU A 29 4.78 12.81 5.96
N ARG A 30 6.06 12.39 5.96
CA ARG A 30 6.89 12.38 7.17
C ARG A 30 6.92 13.75 7.83
N ASP A 31 7.23 14.79 7.06
CA ASP A 31 7.35 16.16 7.55
C ASP A 31 6.02 16.62 8.18
N HIS A 32 4.89 16.28 7.57
CA HIS A 32 3.56 16.60 8.11
C HIS A 32 3.26 15.85 9.42
N LEU A 33 3.54 14.55 9.50
CA LEU A 33 3.30 13.75 10.71
C LEU A 33 4.16 14.20 11.89
N VAL A 34 5.39 14.65 11.63
CA VAL A 34 6.24 15.26 12.65
C VAL A 34 5.70 16.64 13.06
N ALA A 35 5.34 17.48 12.09
CA ALA A 35 4.85 18.84 12.37
C ALA A 35 3.52 18.86 13.13
N CYS A 36 2.63 17.89 12.90
CA CYS A 36 1.36 17.78 13.63
C CYS A 36 1.49 17.06 14.98
N GLY A 37 2.70 16.61 15.35
CA GLY A 37 2.99 15.97 16.64
C GLY A 37 2.51 14.53 16.75
N LEU A 38 2.12 13.88 15.65
CA LEU A 38 1.74 12.47 15.67
C LEU A 38 2.92 11.55 15.96
N THR A 39 4.10 11.94 15.48
CA THR A 39 5.37 11.24 15.76
C THR A 39 6.52 12.24 15.88
N THR A 40 7.69 11.74 16.27
CA THR A 40 8.97 12.46 16.16
C THR A 40 9.82 11.75 15.12
N ASP A 41 10.77 12.46 14.51
CA ASP A 41 11.68 11.82 13.57
C ASP A 41 12.44 10.67 14.25
N GLN A 42 12.87 10.82 15.50
CA GLN A 42 13.60 9.78 16.24
C GLN A 42 12.77 8.51 16.47
N ALA A 43 11.45 8.63 16.55
CA ALA A 43 10.54 7.50 16.78
C ALA A 43 10.24 6.68 15.51
N LEU A 44 10.59 7.18 14.31
CA LEU A 44 10.39 6.43 13.07
C LEU A 44 11.32 5.19 13.01
N LEU A 45 10.85 4.11 12.43
CA LEU A 45 11.62 2.88 12.27
C LEU A 45 12.19 2.83 10.86
N ARG A 46 13.51 2.62 10.76
CA ARG A 46 14.26 2.74 9.52
C ARG A 46 14.54 1.35 8.96
N PRO A 47 13.99 0.99 7.80
CA PRO A 47 14.17 -0.33 7.23
C PRO A 47 15.51 -0.47 6.51
N GLU A 48 15.99 -1.71 6.52
CA GLU A 48 17.09 -2.17 5.68
C GLU A 48 16.63 -2.43 4.23
N LEU A 49 17.60 -2.63 3.34
CA LEU A 49 17.31 -3.07 1.98
C LEU A 49 16.72 -4.48 1.99
N CYS A 50 15.67 -4.71 1.19
CA CYS A 50 15.12 -6.05 1.00
C CYS A 50 16.15 -6.97 0.29
N PRO A 51 16.43 -8.16 0.82
CA PRO A 51 17.27 -9.14 0.14
C PRO A 51 16.68 -9.57 -1.20
N THR A 52 17.54 -9.86 -2.18
CA THR A 52 17.12 -10.27 -3.54
C THR A 52 16.25 -11.52 -3.53
N ASP A 53 16.58 -12.51 -2.70
CA ASP A 53 15.83 -13.76 -2.63
C ASP A 53 14.40 -13.52 -2.11
N VAL A 54 14.20 -12.51 -1.26
CA VAL A 54 12.88 -12.11 -0.78
C VAL A 54 12.09 -11.36 -1.85
N LEU A 55 12.74 -10.48 -2.63
CA LEU A 55 12.11 -9.87 -3.80
C LEU A 55 11.67 -10.94 -4.83
N ALA A 56 12.48 -11.98 -5.00
CA ALA A 56 12.25 -13.07 -5.93
C ALA A 56 11.14 -14.05 -5.49
N LEU A 57 10.54 -13.87 -4.30
CA LEU A 57 9.34 -14.63 -3.93
C LEU A 57 8.16 -14.27 -4.82
N ALA A 58 7.98 -12.98 -5.13
CA ALA A 58 6.88 -12.48 -5.94
C ALA A 58 7.26 -12.19 -7.40
N HIS A 59 8.57 -12.11 -7.68
CA HIS A 59 9.08 -11.63 -8.96
C HIS A 59 10.07 -12.59 -9.59
N ASP A 60 10.08 -12.58 -10.91
CA ASP A 60 11.11 -13.23 -11.70
C ASP A 60 12.50 -12.72 -11.30
N ARG A 61 13.42 -13.65 -11.06
CA ARG A 61 14.77 -13.34 -10.58
C ARG A 61 15.55 -12.47 -11.58
N ASP A 62 15.42 -12.76 -12.87
CA ASP A 62 16.11 -11.99 -13.91
C ASP A 62 15.54 -10.57 -13.99
N TYR A 63 14.23 -10.39 -13.84
CA TYR A 63 13.61 -9.07 -13.73
C TYR A 63 14.16 -8.27 -12.53
N VAL A 64 14.26 -8.89 -11.35
CA VAL A 64 14.82 -8.24 -10.15
C VAL A 64 16.26 -7.79 -10.39
N ASP A 65 17.09 -8.67 -10.95
CA ASP A 65 18.52 -8.39 -11.16
C ASP A 65 18.74 -7.33 -12.25
N ARG A 66 17.97 -7.34 -13.34
CA ARG A 66 18.01 -6.30 -14.38
C ARG A 66 17.58 -4.93 -13.86
N TYR A 67 16.49 -4.85 -13.09
CA TYR A 67 16.08 -3.57 -12.51
C TYR A 67 17.14 -3.00 -11.56
N ARG A 68 17.76 -3.85 -10.73
CA ARG A 68 18.78 -3.42 -9.77
C ARG A 68 20.09 -2.97 -10.44
N SER A 69 20.48 -3.62 -11.54
CA SER A 69 21.68 -3.25 -12.30
C SER A 69 21.45 -2.05 -13.24
N GLY A 70 20.20 -1.73 -13.55
CA GLY A 70 19.82 -0.70 -14.52
C GLY A 70 19.81 -1.19 -15.96
N ASP A 71 19.90 -2.50 -16.17
CA ASP A 71 19.79 -3.15 -17.50
C ASP A 71 18.32 -3.28 -17.96
N MET A 72 17.65 -2.13 -18.00
CA MET A 72 16.24 -2.00 -18.38
C MET A 72 16.16 -1.45 -19.80
N SER A 73 15.39 -2.12 -20.65
CA SER A 73 15.10 -1.61 -21.99
C SER A 73 14.25 -0.34 -21.92
N ARG A 74 14.31 0.44 -23.00
CA ARG A 74 13.48 1.66 -23.14
C ARG A 74 11.98 1.35 -23.05
N GLU A 75 11.55 0.20 -23.55
CA GLU A 75 10.15 -0.22 -23.51
C GLU A 75 9.69 -0.50 -22.07
N GLU A 76 10.50 -1.19 -21.28
CA GLU A 76 10.19 -1.47 -19.89
C GLU A 76 10.13 -0.20 -19.05
N LEU A 77 11.07 0.73 -19.23
CA LEU A 77 11.03 2.03 -18.55
C LEU A 77 9.80 2.85 -18.96
N ARG A 78 9.39 2.78 -20.23
CA ARG A 78 8.17 3.42 -20.72
C ARG A 78 6.93 2.78 -20.07
N ARG A 79 6.88 1.47 -19.93
CA ARG A 79 5.78 0.73 -19.28
C ARG A 79 5.69 1.05 -17.79
N LEU A 80 6.84 1.10 -17.11
CA LEU A 80 6.96 1.51 -15.72
C LEU A 80 6.46 2.95 -15.50
N GLY A 81 6.82 3.86 -16.40
CA GLY A 81 6.48 5.27 -16.28
C GLY A 81 7.32 6.04 -15.26
N LEU A 82 8.49 5.50 -14.89
CA LEU A 82 9.52 6.15 -14.08
C LEU A 82 10.88 6.05 -14.79
N PRO A 83 11.74 7.07 -14.71
CA PRO A 83 13.12 6.95 -15.15
C PRO A 83 13.88 6.01 -14.22
N TRP A 84 14.93 5.37 -14.72
CA TRP A 84 15.85 4.64 -13.84
C TRP A 84 16.94 5.56 -13.31
N SER A 85 17.29 5.39 -12.03
CA SER A 85 18.50 5.94 -11.42
C SER A 85 18.95 5.03 -10.27
N PRO A 86 20.24 5.04 -9.89
CA PRO A 86 20.72 4.28 -8.74
C PRO A 86 19.96 4.61 -7.44
N GLN A 87 19.60 5.88 -7.25
CA GLN A 87 18.85 6.35 -6.08
C GLN A 87 17.43 5.79 -6.08
N LEU A 88 16.74 5.79 -7.24
CA LEU A 88 15.41 5.18 -7.34
C LEU A 88 15.46 3.67 -7.15
N ALA A 89 16.48 2.99 -7.70
CA ALA A 89 16.64 1.55 -7.53
C ALA A 89 16.83 1.18 -6.05
N GLN A 90 17.70 1.89 -5.34
CA GLN A 90 17.94 1.70 -3.91
C GLN A 90 16.67 1.94 -3.07
N ARG A 91 16.02 3.08 -3.31
CA ARG A 91 14.71 3.46 -2.74
C ARG A 91 13.68 2.35 -2.90
N THR A 92 13.53 1.81 -4.10
CA THR A 92 12.51 0.80 -4.42
C THR A 92 12.74 -0.47 -3.62
N VAL A 93 13.99 -0.94 -3.56
CA VAL A 93 14.36 -2.13 -2.76
C VAL A 93 14.16 -1.87 -1.26
N ARG A 94 14.48 -0.68 -0.78
CA ARG A 94 14.29 -0.31 0.62
C ARG A 94 12.81 -0.22 1.00
N ALA A 95 11.97 0.32 0.12
CA ALA A 95 10.53 0.43 0.37
C ALA A 95 9.92 -0.96 0.62
N VAL A 96 10.32 -2.00 -0.13
CA VAL A 96 9.87 -3.37 0.15
C VAL A 96 10.35 -3.85 1.53
N GLY A 97 11.59 -3.55 1.91
CA GLY A 97 12.10 -3.84 3.26
C GLY A 97 11.29 -3.11 4.35
N GLY A 98 10.81 -1.90 4.07
CA GLY A 98 9.90 -1.15 4.92
C GLY A 98 8.55 -1.80 5.11
N SER A 99 7.96 -2.32 4.03
CA SER A 99 6.69 -3.05 4.09
C SER A 99 6.83 -4.34 4.91
N LEU A 100 7.92 -5.10 4.72
CA LEU A 100 8.22 -6.29 5.54
C LEU A 100 8.40 -5.96 7.02
N LEU A 101 9.18 -4.92 7.35
CA LEU A 101 9.36 -4.47 8.73
C LEU A 101 8.02 -4.04 9.36
N ALA A 102 7.18 -3.32 8.62
CA ALA A 102 5.87 -2.93 9.10
C ALA A 102 4.96 -4.14 9.36
N ALA A 103 5.02 -5.16 8.52
CA ALA A 103 4.24 -6.38 8.72
C ALA A 103 4.69 -7.17 9.96
N ASP A 104 6.00 -7.30 10.18
CA ASP A 104 6.56 -7.92 11.39
C ASP A 104 6.12 -7.16 12.67
N LEU A 105 6.13 -5.83 12.62
CA LEU A 105 5.67 -4.98 13.72
C LEU A 105 4.16 -5.08 13.95
N ALA A 106 3.36 -5.19 12.89
CA ALA A 106 1.92 -5.39 13.00
C ALA A 106 1.60 -6.72 13.68
N LEU A 107 2.30 -7.81 13.34
CA LEU A 107 2.13 -9.11 14.00
C LEU A 107 2.52 -9.07 15.48
N GLN A 108 3.56 -8.31 15.83
CA GLN A 108 4.02 -8.18 17.22
C GLN A 108 3.10 -7.30 18.08
N HIS A 109 2.56 -6.23 17.49
CA HIS A 109 1.91 -5.15 18.23
C HIS A 109 0.41 -4.97 17.90
N GLY A 110 -0.12 -5.75 16.97
CA GLY A 110 -1.49 -5.65 16.44
C GLY A 110 -1.66 -4.61 15.32
N LEU A 111 -0.83 -3.56 15.27
CA LEU A 111 -0.97 -2.51 14.27
C LEU A 111 0.36 -1.82 13.98
N ALA A 112 0.68 -1.63 12.70
CA ALA A 112 1.79 -0.80 12.25
C ALA A 112 1.47 -0.13 10.91
N CYS A 113 2.15 0.98 10.60
CA CYS A 113 2.00 1.63 9.30
C CYS A 113 3.35 1.92 8.66
N HIS A 114 3.39 1.77 7.34
CA HIS A 114 4.51 2.15 6.50
C HIS A 114 4.16 3.43 5.75
N LEU A 115 5.03 4.44 5.82
CA LEU A 115 4.83 5.72 5.13
C LEU A 115 5.07 5.64 3.60
N ALA A 116 5.24 4.43 3.06
CA ALA A 116 5.34 4.12 1.63
C ALA A 116 4.64 2.78 1.35
N GLY A 117 4.97 2.12 0.24
CA GLY A 117 4.35 0.85 -0.15
C GLY A 117 3.02 1.01 -0.89
N GLY A 118 2.33 -0.12 -1.11
CA GLY A 118 1.09 -0.18 -1.90
C GLY A 118 1.36 -0.23 -3.40
N THR A 119 2.40 -0.96 -3.81
CA THR A 119 2.82 -1.05 -5.21
C THR A 119 2.13 -2.20 -5.95
N HIS A 120 0.79 -2.15 -5.96
CA HIS A 120 -0.10 -3.25 -6.37
C HIS A 120 -0.12 -3.60 -7.87
N HIS A 121 0.47 -2.76 -8.74
CA HIS A 121 0.49 -2.98 -10.19
C HIS A 121 1.71 -3.74 -10.70
N ALA A 122 2.72 -3.97 -9.87
CA ALA A 122 3.90 -4.71 -10.30
C ALA A 122 3.54 -6.18 -10.53
N HIS A 123 3.89 -6.70 -11.70
CA HIS A 123 3.67 -8.09 -12.09
C HIS A 123 4.91 -8.92 -11.82
N HIS A 124 4.78 -10.25 -11.92
CA HIS A 124 5.86 -11.18 -11.69
C HIS A 124 7.15 -10.82 -12.46
N ASP A 125 7.04 -10.56 -13.77
CA ASP A 125 8.18 -10.37 -14.67
C ASP A 125 8.33 -8.93 -15.21
N HIS A 126 7.49 -7.98 -14.77
CA HIS A 126 7.56 -6.60 -15.27
C HIS A 126 6.91 -5.56 -14.34
N ALA A 127 7.43 -4.34 -14.44
CA ALA A 127 6.82 -3.15 -13.86
C ALA A 127 5.57 -2.67 -14.63
N SER A 128 4.64 -2.04 -13.91
CA SER A 128 3.48 -1.37 -14.48
C SER A 128 2.94 -0.31 -13.52
N GLY A 129 2.31 0.75 -14.03
CA GLY A 129 1.60 1.72 -13.19
C GLY A 129 2.45 2.33 -12.08
N PHE A 130 3.71 2.66 -12.36
CA PHE A 130 4.73 3.13 -11.40
C PHE A 130 5.18 2.13 -10.34
N CYS A 131 4.66 0.90 -10.36
CA CYS A 131 5.00 -0.16 -9.44
C CYS A 131 6.10 -1.03 -10.05
N ILE A 132 7.19 -1.20 -9.31
CA ILE A 132 8.37 -1.95 -9.74
C ILE A 132 8.38 -3.34 -9.10
N PHE A 133 8.32 -3.40 -7.78
CA PHE A 133 8.12 -4.62 -7.02
C PHE A 133 6.79 -4.52 -6.29
N ASN A 134 6.05 -5.61 -6.19
CA ASN A 134 4.75 -5.70 -5.55
C ASN A 134 4.96 -6.00 -4.07
N ASP A 135 5.05 -4.95 -3.25
CA ASP A 135 5.36 -5.11 -1.84
C ASP A 135 4.25 -5.85 -1.07
N LEU A 136 2.99 -5.75 -1.52
CA LEU A 136 1.86 -6.49 -0.95
C LEU A 136 2.03 -8.00 -1.13
N ALA A 137 2.33 -8.44 -2.36
CA ALA A 137 2.55 -9.85 -2.66
C ALA A 137 3.82 -10.39 -1.99
N ILE A 138 4.90 -9.60 -1.94
CA ILE A 138 6.15 -9.98 -1.26
C ILE A 138 5.91 -10.15 0.25
N MET A 139 5.16 -9.24 0.90
CA MET A 139 4.78 -9.39 2.30
C MET A 139 4.00 -10.69 2.53
N ALA A 140 2.94 -10.92 1.76
CA ALA A 140 2.10 -12.10 1.91
C ALA A 140 2.91 -13.40 1.75
N LEU A 141 3.66 -13.52 0.65
CA LEU A 141 4.47 -14.71 0.38
C LEU A 141 5.56 -14.92 1.44
N SER A 142 6.28 -13.86 1.83
CA SER A 142 7.33 -13.97 2.83
C SER A 142 6.80 -14.42 4.19
N LEU A 143 5.62 -13.94 4.61
CA LEU A 143 5.06 -14.31 5.91
C LEU A 143 4.50 -15.73 5.91
N LEU A 144 3.84 -16.13 4.81
CA LEU A 144 3.33 -17.49 4.62
C LEU A 144 4.47 -18.52 4.58
N GLU A 145 5.53 -18.25 3.79
CA GLU A 145 6.67 -19.17 3.67
C GLU A 145 7.42 -19.33 4.99
N LYS A 146 7.56 -18.26 5.78
CA LYS A 146 8.17 -18.30 7.13
C LYS A 146 7.27 -18.98 8.16
N GLY A 147 6.00 -19.24 7.85
CA GLY A 147 5.01 -19.75 8.80
C GLY A 147 4.66 -18.74 9.90
N CYS A 148 4.87 -17.45 9.67
CA CYS A 148 4.47 -16.39 10.61
C CYS A 148 2.95 -16.20 10.66
N VAL A 149 2.28 -16.54 9.56
CA VAL A 149 0.83 -16.52 9.38
C VAL A 149 0.42 -17.75 8.58
N GLY A 150 -0.77 -18.28 8.82
CA GLY A 150 -1.41 -19.29 8.00
C GLY A 150 -2.27 -18.70 6.90
N ARG A 151 -2.76 -17.46 7.05
CA ARG A 151 -3.54 -16.74 6.04
C ARG A 151 -3.39 -15.22 6.13
N VAL A 152 -3.30 -14.58 4.97
CA VAL A 152 -3.28 -13.13 4.82
C VAL A 152 -4.47 -12.68 3.99
N LEU A 153 -5.09 -11.56 4.36
CA LEU A 153 -6.06 -10.87 3.52
C LEU A 153 -5.49 -9.52 3.10
N ILE A 154 -5.37 -9.30 1.80
CA ILE A 154 -4.94 -8.01 1.22
C ILE A 154 -6.20 -7.23 0.86
N PHE A 155 -6.46 -6.17 1.61
CA PHE A 155 -7.59 -5.27 1.41
C PHE A 155 -7.11 -4.01 0.71
N ASP A 156 -7.29 -3.96 -0.61
CA ASP A 156 -6.82 -2.89 -1.48
C ASP A 156 -7.94 -1.88 -1.76
N CYS A 157 -7.74 -0.65 -1.26
CA CYS A 157 -8.63 0.49 -1.44
C CYS A 157 -8.07 1.57 -2.38
N ASP A 158 -7.00 1.28 -3.12
CA ASP A 158 -6.58 2.12 -4.25
C ASP A 158 -7.69 2.19 -5.32
N VAL A 159 -7.81 3.33 -5.99
CA VAL A 159 -8.87 3.51 -7.00
C VAL A 159 -8.68 2.63 -8.24
N HIS A 160 -7.45 2.18 -8.49
CA HIS A 160 -7.09 1.28 -9.56
C HIS A 160 -7.16 -0.17 -9.07
N GLN A 161 -7.41 -1.12 -9.97
CA GLN A 161 -7.39 -2.53 -9.55
C GLN A 161 -5.94 -2.97 -9.33
N GLY A 162 -5.66 -3.61 -8.18
CA GLY A 162 -4.37 -4.25 -7.86
C GLY A 162 -4.07 -5.48 -8.72
N ASP A 163 -3.94 -5.29 -10.02
CA ASP A 163 -3.84 -6.35 -11.02
C ASP A 163 -2.54 -7.15 -10.93
N GLY A 164 -1.45 -6.52 -10.50
CA GLY A 164 -0.18 -7.19 -10.20
C GLY A 164 -0.33 -8.15 -9.03
N THR A 165 -0.95 -7.68 -7.95
CA THR A 165 -1.19 -8.46 -6.74
C THR A 165 -2.05 -9.68 -7.05
N ALA A 166 -3.17 -9.48 -7.77
CA ALA A 166 -4.06 -10.55 -8.18
C ALA A 166 -3.37 -11.63 -9.03
N ARG A 167 -2.54 -11.23 -10.02
CA ARG A 167 -1.85 -12.19 -10.89
C ARG A 167 -0.73 -12.96 -10.20
N ILE A 168 0.04 -12.30 -9.33
CA ILE A 168 1.13 -12.95 -8.58
C ILE A 168 0.57 -13.98 -7.61
N LEU A 169 -0.57 -13.70 -6.98
CA LEU A 169 -1.15 -14.52 -5.92
C LEU A 169 -2.24 -15.49 -6.41
N GLU A 170 -2.50 -15.58 -7.72
CA GLU A 170 -3.60 -16.37 -8.31
C GLU A 170 -3.61 -17.85 -7.85
N HIS A 171 -2.44 -18.40 -7.50
CA HIS A 171 -2.28 -19.79 -7.07
C HIS A 171 -1.85 -19.93 -5.61
N VAL A 172 -2.08 -18.90 -4.80
CA VAL A 172 -1.73 -18.85 -3.38
C VAL A 172 -3.02 -18.75 -2.56
N PRO A 173 -3.69 -19.88 -2.25
CA PRO A 173 -5.03 -19.87 -1.66
C PRO A 173 -5.11 -19.23 -0.27
N ASP A 174 -3.99 -19.10 0.43
CA ASP A 174 -3.91 -18.46 1.74
C ASP A 174 -3.53 -16.97 1.68
N ALA A 175 -3.42 -16.38 0.49
CA ALA A 175 -3.23 -14.95 0.27
C ALA A 175 -4.46 -14.37 -0.47
N ILE A 176 -5.47 -13.98 0.29
CA ILE A 176 -6.76 -13.55 -0.25
C ILE A 176 -6.67 -12.12 -0.77
N THR A 177 -6.95 -11.94 -2.06
CA THR A 177 -6.87 -10.64 -2.75
C THR A 177 -8.24 -9.98 -2.87
N VAL A 178 -8.39 -8.80 -2.28
CA VAL A 178 -9.63 -8.01 -2.28
C VAL A 178 -9.34 -6.64 -2.86
N SER A 179 -9.96 -6.29 -3.98
CA SER A 179 -9.76 -5.00 -4.65
C SER A 179 -11.06 -4.21 -4.75
N LEU A 180 -11.12 -3.07 -4.07
CA LEU A 180 -12.20 -2.08 -4.15
C LEU A 180 -11.77 -0.96 -5.10
N HIS A 181 -12.01 -1.14 -6.38
CA HIS A 181 -11.50 -0.25 -7.42
C HIS A 181 -12.63 0.39 -8.23
N CYS A 182 -12.35 1.51 -8.90
CA CYS A 182 -13.28 2.04 -9.87
C CYS A 182 -13.30 1.15 -11.13
N GLU A 183 -14.46 0.57 -11.42
CA GLU A 183 -14.65 -0.41 -12.51
C GLU A 183 -14.16 0.12 -13.86
N LYS A 184 -14.40 1.42 -14.12
CA LYS A 184 -14.04 2.09 -15.37
C LYS A 184 -12.66 2.78 -15.32
N ASN A 185 -11.77 2.38 -14.42
CA ASN A 185 -10.42 2.92 -14.30
C ASN A 185 -9.33 1.89 -14.64
N PHE A 186 -8.04 2.24 -14.49
CA PHE A 186 -6.90 1.37 -14.76
C PHE A 186 -6.92 0.08 -13.90
N PRO A 187 -6.42 -1.05 -14.43
CA PRO A 187 -6.05 -1.28 -15.83
C PRO A 187 -7.28 -1.47 -16.71
N THR A 188 -7.11 -1.27 -18.03
CA THR A 188 -8.18 -1.49 -19.01
C THR A 188 -8.64 -2.94 -19.08
N ARG A 189 -7.72 -3.89 -18.88
CA ARG A 189 -8.03 -5.32 -18.75
C ARG A 189 -7.81 -5.72 -17.31
N LYS A 190 -8.92 -5.93 -16.59
CA LYS A 190 -8.89 -6.35 -15.20
C LYS A 190 -8.24 -7.74 -15.06
N ALA A 191 -7.44 -7.91 -14.01
CA ALA A 191 -7.08 -9.23 -13.51
C ALA A 191 -8.27 -9.84 -12.76
N ARG A 192 -8.10 -11.08 -12.29
CA ARG A 192 -9.08 -11.75 -11.44
C ARG A 192 -8.50 -11.86 -10.04
N SER A 193 -9.03 -11.08 -9.11
CA SER A 193 -8.78 -11.24 -7.68
C SER A 193 -9.70 -12.32 -7.11
N ASP A 194 -9.53 -12.68 -5.84
CA ASP A 194 -10.55 -13.47 -5.12
C ASP A 194 -11.85 -12.68 -4.98
N TRP A 195 -11.72 -11.36 -4.75
CA TRP A 195 -12.82 -10.42 -4.64
C TRP A 195 -12.55 -9.14 -5.42
N ASP A 196 -13.16 -9.02 -6.60
CA ASP A 196 -13.19 -7.78 -7.38
C ASP A 196 -14.50 -7.02 -7.10
N ILE A 197 -14.40 -5.91 -6.38
CA ILE A 197 -15.53 -5.06 -6.00
C ILE A 197 -15.50 -3.79 -6.86
N GLY A 198 -16.13 -3.89 -8.03
CA GLY A 198 -16.21 -2.81 -9.01
C GLY A 198 -17.09 -1.65 -8.56
N LEU A 199 -16.49 -0.48 -8.34
CA LEU A 199 -17.15 0.75 -7.92
C LEU A 199 -17.54 1.62 -9.11
N THR A 200 -18.74 2.20 -9.06
CA THR A 200 -19.23 3.10 -10.11
C THR A 200 -18.48 4.44 -10.04
N PRO A 201 -18.06 5.02 -11.18
CA PRO A 201 -17.50 6.38 -11.19
C PRO A 201 -18.41 7.39 -10.50
N GLY A 202 -17.83 8.29 -9.72
CA GLY A 202 -18.53 9.32 -8.97
C GLY A 202 -19.11 8.87 -7.63
N LEU A 203 -18.92 7.61 -7.23
CA LEU A 203 -19.34 7.09 -5.94
C LEU A 203 -18.64 7.88 -4.81
N GLY A 204 -19.44 8.34 -3.84
CA GLY A 204 -19.00 9.20 -2.74
C GLY A 204 -19.00 8.50 -1.39
N ASP A 205 -18.75 9.28 -0.34
CA ASP A 205 -18.42 8.80 1.02
C ASP A 205 -19.38 7.71 1.56
N ALA A 206 -20.67 8.01 1.67
CA ALA A 206 -21.63 7.12 2.33
C ALA A 206 -21.75 5.75 1.64
N ASP A 207 -21.82 5.74 0.31
CA ASP A 207 -21.91 4.51 -0.46
C ASP A 207 -20.58 3.74 -0.44
N TYR A 208 -19.44 4.42 -0.44
CA TYR A 208 -18.12 3.78 -0.34
C TYR A 208 -17.97 3.07 1.01
N LEU A 209 -18.30 3.76 2.10
CA LEU A 209 -18.22 3.20 3.44
C LEU A 209 -19.14 2.00 3.60
N LYS A 210 -20.36 2.05 3.05
CA LYS A 210 -21.26 0.90 3.03
C LYS A 210 -20.65 -0.30 2.30
N VAL A 211 -19.91 -0.10 1.22
CA VAL A 211 -19.20 -1.18 0.52
C VAL A 211 -18.09 -1.76 1.39
N VAL A 212 -17.27 -0.91 2.00
CA VAL A 212 -16.20 -1.33 2.93
C VAL A 212 -16.76 -2.14 4.09
N ASP A 213 -17.78 -1.63 4.77
CA ASP A 213 -18.41 -2.29 5.92
C ASP A 213 -18.99 -3.66 5.53
N ASN A 214 -19.69 -3.74 4.40
CA ASN A 214 -20.26 -5.00 3.92
C ASN A 214 -19.17 -6.01 3.56
N ALA A 215 -18.12 -5.57 2.87
CA ALA A 215 -17.00 -6.43 2.48
C ALA A 215 -16.31 -6.99 3.72
N LEU A 216 -15.92 -6.15 4.68
CA LEU A 216 -15.18 -6.61 5.86
C LEU A 216 -16.04 -7.44 6.81
N ASN A 217 -17.33 -7.12 6.97
CA ASN A 217 -18.25 -7.96 7.76
C ASN A 217 -18.45 -9.35 7.17
N TYR A 218 -18.30 -9.51 5.85
CA TYR A 218 -18.41 -10.81 5.18
C TYR A 218 -17.07 -11.56 5.15
N LEU A 219 -16.00 -10.87 4.73
CA LEU A 219 -14.72 -11.50 4.41
C LEU A 219 -13.92 -11.87 5.65
N LEU A 220 -13.93 -11.04 6.71
CA LEU A 220 -13.16 -11.35 7.93
C LEU A 220 -13.65 -12.62 8.63
N PRO A 221 -14.97 -12.87 8.81
CA PRO A 221 -15.44 -14.15 9.36
C PRO A 221 -15.28 -15.33 8.41
N LEU A 222 -15.37 -15.11 7.10
CA LEU A 222 -15.22 -16.15 6.09
C LEU A 222 -13.79 -16.69 6.06
N TYR A 223 -12.81 -15.79 6.03
CA TYR A 223 -11.41 -16.14 5.87
C TYR A 223 -10.64 -16.24 7.18
N GLN A 224 -11.02 -15.52 8.24
CA GLN A 224 -10.27 -15.51 9.51
C GLN A 224 -8.76 -15.34 9.30
N PRO A 225 -8.32 -14.26 8.61
CA PRO A 225 -6.90 -14.05 8.34
C PRO A 225 -6.13 -13.76 9.64
N ASP A 226 -4.86 -14.18 9.69
CA ASP A 226 -3.96 -13.86 10.80
C ASP A 226 -3.39 -12.44 10.68
N LEU A 227 -3.45 -11.85 9.49
CA LEU A 227 -3.02 -10.48 9.19
C LEU A 227 -3.85 -9.89 8.05
N VAL A 228 -4.25 -8.63 8.19
CA VAL A 228 -4.75 -7.81 7.09
C VAL A 228 -3.66 -6.87 6.60
N ILE A 229 -3.32 -6.96 5.31
CA ILE A 229 -2.51 -5.97 4.60
C ILE A 229 -3.48 -4.95 4.01
N TYR A 230 -3.46 -3.73 4.53
CA TYR A 230 -4.36 -2.66 4.10
C TYR A 230 -3.63 -1.67 3.19
N ASP A 231 -4.01 -1.62 1.91
CA ASP A 231 -3.55 -0.59 0.98
C ASP A 231 -4.51 0.60 0.96
N ALA A 232 -4.09 1.70 1.57
CA ALA A 232 -4.92 2.87 1.84
C ALA A 232 -4.78 3.98 0.79
N GLY A 233 -4.69 3.62 -0.50
CA GLY A 233 -4.60 4.55 -1.63
C GLY A 233 -5.58 5.72 -1.52
N VAL A 234 -5.11 6.95 -1.69
CA VAL A 234 -5.94 8.17 -1.53
C VAL A 234 -6.43 8.74 -2.85
N ASP A 235 -6.14 8.05 -3.96
CA ASP A 235 -6.59 8.40 -5.30
C ASP A 235 -8.08 8.09 -5.55
N VAL A 236 -8.79 7.56 -4.56
CA VAL A 236 -10.26 7.54 -4.51
C VAL A 236 -10.87 8.93 -4.21
N HIS A 237 -10.04 9.91 -3.84
CA HIS A 237 -10.47 11.26 -3.52
C HIS A 237 -11.01 12.01 -4.75
N ARG A 238 -12.03 12.86 -4.57
CA ARG A 238 -12.69 13.63 -5.65
C ARG A 238 -11.77 14.56 -6.45
N ASP A 239 -10.68 15.01 -5.82
CA ASP A 239 -9.71 15.96 -6.38
C ASP A 239 -8.44 15.24 -6.90
N ASP A 240 -8.42 13.90 -6.89
CA ASP A 240 -7.31 13.15 -7.47
C ASP A 240 -7.29 13.24 -9.00
N ALA A 241 -6.10 13.33 -9.58
CA ALA A 241 -5.92 13.49 -11.02
C ALA A 241 -6.12 12.19 -11.82
N LEU A 242 -5.98 11.02 -11.19
CA LEU A 242 -6.07 9.70 -11.81
C LEU A 242 -7.28 8.89 -11.30
N GLY A 243 -7.94 9.37 -10.25
CA GLY A 243 -9.17 8.81 -9.71
C GLY A 243 -10.42 9.14 -10.52
N LEU A 244 -11.48 8.34 -10.29
CA LEU A 244 -12.82 8.58 -10.85
C LEU A 244 -13.92 8.49 -9.78
N LEU A 245 -13.55 8.39 -8.51
CA LEU A 245 -14.48 8.39 -7.37
C LEU A 245 -14.57 9.80 -6.77
N LYS A 246 -15.42 9.98 -5.75
CA LYS A 246 -15.69 11.29 -5.16
C LYS A 246 -15.59 11.31 -3.64
N LEU A 247 -14.64 10.58 -3.07
CA LEU A 247 -14.43 10.64 -1.63
C LEU A 247 -13.95 12.03 -1.21
N SER A 248 -14.38 12.47 -0.04
CA SER A 248 -13.88 13.65 0.65
C SER A 248 -12.71 13.31 1.58
N ASP A 249 -12.02 14.32 2.09
CA ASP A 249 -11.01 14.11 3.15
C ASP A 249 -11.62 13.44 4.40
N GLU A 250 -12.88 13.76 4.74
CA GLU A 250 -13.62 13.09 5.82
C GLU A 250 -13.94 11.64 5.47
N GLY A 251 -14.37 11.38 4.23
CA GLY A 251 -14.61 10.02 3.73
C GLY A 251 -13.37 9.14 3.77
N LEU A 252 -12.19 9.67 3.42
CA LEU A 252 -10.91 8.97 3.56
C LEU A 252 -10.63 8.63 5.04
N ALA A 253 -10.78 9.59 5.95
CA ALA A 253 -10.55 9.36 7.37
C ALA A 253 -11.52 8.34 7.97
N MET A 254 -12.79 8.39 7.57
CA MET A 254 -13.82 7.42 7.96
C MET A 254 -13.50 6.03 7.43
N ARG A 255 -13.07 5.92 6.17
CA ARG A 255 -12.66 4.64 5.56
C ARG A 255 -11.51 4.03 6.33
N ASP A 256 -10.42 4.78 6.53
CA ASP A 256 -9.22 4.28 7.20
C ASP A 256 -9.54 3.84 8.63
N SER A 257 -10.35 4.61 9.34
CA SER A 257 -10.85 4.24 10.67
C SER A 257 -11.70 2.97 10.63
N ALA A 258 -12.64 2.86 9.68
CA ALA A 258 -13.52 1.70 9.57
C ALA A 258 -12.73 0.40 9.30
N VAL A 259 -11.80 0.42 8.34
CA VAL A 259 -10.98 -0.76 8.02
C VAL A 259 -10.19 -1.23 9.24
N ILE A 260 -9.50 -0.32 9.92
CA ILE A 260 -8.68 -0.65 11.10
C ILE A 260 -9.55 -1.19 12.23
N GLU A 261 -10.69 -0.55 12.52
CA GLU A 261 -11.59 -0.98 13.60
C GLU A 261 -12.27 -2.32 13.30
N HIS A 262 -12.60 -2.60 12.05
CA HIS A 262 -13.14 -3.90 11.65
C HIS A 262 -12.18 -5.05 11.96
N CYS A 263 -10.89 -4.83 11.75
CA CYS A 263 -9.86 -5.83 11.99
C CYS A 263 -9.51 -5.93 13.48
N LEU A 264 -9.15 -4.82 14.13
CA LEU A 264 -8.75 -4.82 15.53
C LEU A 264 -9.89 -5.21 16.48
N GLY A 265 -11.14 -4.84 16.16
CA GLY A 265 -12.32 -5.29 16.92
C GLY A 265 -12.60 -6.80 16.82
N ARG A 266 -11.82 -7.53 16.01
CA ARG A 266 -11.84 -8.99 15.86
C ARG A 266 -10.50 -9.63 16.22
N ASP A 267 -9.63 -8.88 16.90
CA ASP A 267 -8.26 -9.29 17.26
C ASP A 267 -7.40 -9.69 16.05
N ILE A 268 -7.65 -9.09 14.87
CA ILE A 268 -6.88 -9.32 13.65
C ILE A 268 -5.87 -8.19 13.47
N PRO A 269 -4.55 -8.48 13.48
CA PRO A 269 -3.50 -7.52 13.19
C PRO A 269 -3.64 -6.83 11.84
N VAL A 270 -3.18 -5.58 11.74
CA VAL A 270 -3.22 -4.79 10.50
C VAL A 270 -1.88 -4.14 10.20
N VAL A 271 -1.40 -4.30 8.98
CA VAL A 271 -0.33 -3.46 8.42
C VAL A 271 -0.90 -2.51 7.38
N GLY A 272 -0.74 -1.20 7.59
CA GLY A 272 -1.19 -0.18 6.65
C GLY A 272 -0.06 0.33 5.75
N VAL A 273 -0.31 0.43 4.45
CA VAL A 273 0.54 1.10 3.45
C VAL A 273 -0.24 2.17 2.71
N ILE A 274 0.44 3.10 2.03
CA ILE A 274 -0.22 4.34 1.57
C ILE A 274 -0.75 4.32 0.12
N GLY A 275 -0.32 3.38 -0.73
CA GLY A 275 -0.82 3.24 -2.10
C GLY A 275 -0.68 4.46 -3.01
N GLY A 276 -1.61 4.56 -3.97
CA GLY A 276 -1.75 5.62 -4.94
C GLY A 276 -2.28 6.94 -4.37
N GLY A 277 -2.20 7.99 -5.17
CA GLY A 277 -2.50 9.36 -4.78
C GLY A 277 -1.66 10.34 -5.60
N TYR A 278 -2.33 11.21 -6.35
CA TYR A 278 -1.76 11.97 -7.46
C TYR A 278 -2.25 13.42 -7.54
N ASP A 279 -2.79 13.96 -6.44
CA ASP A 279 -3.11 15.38 -6.37
C ASP A 279 -1.88 16.24 -6.72
N LYS A 280 -2.13 17.30 -7.49
CA LYS A 280 -1.13 18.29 -7.91
C LYS A 280 -0.66 19.12 -6.71
N ASP A 281 -1.53 19.36 -5.73
CA ASP A 281 -1.13 19.96 -4.45
C ASP A 281 -0.44 18.90 -3.59
N ARG A 282 0.89 18.97 -3.55
CA ARG A 282 1.74 18.01 -2.84
C ARG A 282 1.57 18.07 -1.32
N ALA A 283 1.25 19.25 -0.78
CA ALA A 283 1.03 19.40 0.66
C ALA A 283 -0.34 18.82 1.06
N LEU A 284 -1.37 19.04 0.25
CA LEU A 284 -2.68 18.39 0.46
C LEU A 284 -2.59 16.88 0.26
N LEU A 285 -1.86 16.40 -0.74
CA LEU A 285 -1.64 14.97 -0.96
C LEU A 285 -1.02 14.30 0.28
N ALA A 286 0.02 14.92 0.86
CA ALA A 286 0.63 14.43 2.09
C ALA A 286 -0.35 14.40 3.27
N ARG A 287 -1.23 15.40 3.41
CA ARG A 287 -2.27 15.43 4.45
C ARG A 287 -3.33 14.36 4.28
N ARG A 288 -3.65 13.97 3.03
CA ARG A 288 -4.57 12.86 2.75
C ARG A 288 -3.95 11.53 3.13
N HIS A 289 -2.72 11.26 2.72
CA HIS A 289 -2.01 10.05 3.15
C HIS A 289 -1.77 10.00 4.68
N ALA A 290 -1.75 11.14 5.36
CA ALA A 290 -1.66 11.19 6.81
C ALA A 290 -2.92 10.64 7.51
N GLN A 291 -4.09 10.58 6.84
CA GLN A 291 -5.32 10.09 7.45
C GLN A 291 -5.21 8.64 7.93
N LEU A 292 -4.51 7.77 7.17
CA LEU A 292 -4.23 6.39 7.59
C LEU A 292 -3.54 6.37 8.96
N HIS A 293 -2.49 7.17 9.09
CA HIS A 293 -1.63 7.22 10.28
C HIS A 293 -2.35 7.84 11.48
N ILE A 294 -3.18 8.86 11.24
CA ILE A 294 -4.02 9.50 12.25
C ILE A 294 -5.09 8.53 12.76
N SER A 295 -5.75 7.80 11.85
CA SER A 295 -6.75 6.77 12.19
C SER A 295 -6.10 5.62 12.96
N ALA A 296 -4.94 5.16 12.51
CA ALA A 296 -4.14 4.14 13.19
C ALA A 296 -3.72 4.56 14.61
N ALA A 297 -3.26 5.80 14.80
CA ALA A 297 -2.86 6.31 16.11
C ALA A 297 -4.04 6.38 17.09
N LYS A 298 -5.24 6.75 16.61
CA LYS A 298 -6.47 6.73 17.41
C LYS A 298 -6.87 5.30 17.80
N ALA A 299 -6.83 4.37 16.85
CA ALA A 299 -7.16 2.96 17.09
C ALA A 299 -6.16 2.31 18.06
N TRP A 300 -4.87 2.58 17.90
CA TRP A 300 -3.81 2.15 18.80
C TRP A 300 -4.09 2.52 20.27
N GLN A 301 -4.49 3.77 20.52
CA GLN A 301 -4.86 4.23 21.86
C GLN A 301 -6.14 3.58 22.37
N ARG A 302 -7.16 3.46 21.50
CA ARG A 302 -8.47 2.90 21.83
C ARG A 302 -8.40 1.43 22.25
N HIS A 303 -7.64 0.64 21.51
CA HIS A 303 -7.43 -0.80 21.76
C HIS A 303 -6.32 -1.07 22.79
N GLY A 304 -5.64 -0.04 23.28
CA GLY A 304 -4.61 -0.18 24.31
C GLY A 304 -3.39 -0.99 23.86
N LEU A 305 -3.09 -0.97 22.56
CA LEU A 305 -1.97 -1.71 21.95
C LEU A 305 -0.63 -1.23 22.53
N ARG A 306 0.37 -2.13 22.55
CA ARG A 306 1.66 -1.89 23.20
C ARG A 306 2.81 -2.44 22.40
#